data_AF-Q7WYL6-F1
#
_entry.id   AF-Q7WYL6-F1
#
_cell.length_a   1.000
_cell.length_b   1.000
_cell.length_c   1.000
_cell.angle_alpha   90.00
_cell.angle_beta   90.00
_cell.angle_gamma   90.00
#
_symmetry.space_group_name_H-M   'P 1'
#
loop_
_entity.id
_entity.type
_entity.pdbx_description
1 polymer ?
#
loop_
_entity_poly.entity_id
_entity_poly.type
_entity_poly.pdbx_seq_one_letter_code
_entity_poly.pdbx_strand_id
1 'polypeptide(L)'
;MNDIKSMTVSTVISSITSGQIKVSDLATTYGKADRTIQKYIKSLGYIWSPKEKVYLATGDSYDSVNDSKLFTEIVESYSTVANKKPTKTVTNNSTKRVDGVVDNVNATDISSVDSIDKILFSKSVESQRVQRAYYIDKDIARIIDTVDNKQKSNLVNECLRRIFEEKGLL
;
A
#
# COMPACT_ATOMS: atom_id res chain seq x y z
N MET A 1 -27.85 13.17 -27.64
CA MET A 1 -26.65 12.79 -26.87
C MET A 1 -26.93 13.20 -25.44
N ASN A 2 -27.06 12.25 -24.51
CA ASN A 2 -27.33 12.60 -23.11
C ASN A 2 -26.07 13.23 -22.53
N ASP A 3 -26.20 14.39 -21.90
CA ASP A 3 -25.08 15.04 -21.23
C ASP A 3 -24.54 14.14 -20.14
N ILE A 4 -23.31 13.67 -20.30
CA ILE A 4 -22.62 12.79 -19.36
C ILE A 4 -22.53 13.42 -17.95
N LYS A 5 -22.64 14.75 -17.85
CA LYS A 5 -22.64 15.52 -16.60
C LYS A 5 -23.94 15.41 -15.80
N SER A 6 -25.06 15.04 -16.41
CA SER A 6 -26.37 14.92 -15.74
C SER A 6 -26.73 13.47 -15.40
N MET A 7 -25.84 12.51 -15.67
CA MET A 7 -26.06 11.10 -15.37
C MET A 7 -25.82 10.78 -13.90
N THR A 8 -26.64 9.86 -13.36
CA THR A 8 -26.45 9.24 -12.05
C THR A 8 -25.34 8.19 -12.08
N VAL A 9 -24.80 7.81 -10.92
CA VAL A 9 -23.76 6.78 -10.83
C VAL A 9 -24.18 5.46 -11.48
N SER A 10 -25.40 4.99 -11.20
CA SER A 10 -25.91 3.73 -11.76
C SER A 10 -26.04 3.76 -13.29
N THR A 11 -26.47 4.90 -13.84
CA THR A 11 -26.60 5.06 -15.30
C THR A 11 -25.25 5.18 -15.98
N VAL A 12 -24.27 5.84 -15.37
CA VAL A 12 -22.87 5.86 -15.85
C VAL A 12 -22.30 4.46 -15.88
N ILE A 13 -22.44 3.69 -14.79
CA ILE A 13 -21.89 2.35 -14.70
C ILE A 13 -22.56 1.38 -15.66
N SER A 14 -23.89 1.46 -15.80
CA SER A 14 -24.64 0.68 -16.80
C SER A 14 -24.24 1.04 -18.23
N SER A 15 -23.94 2.32 -18.49
CA SER A 15 -23.47 2.79 -19.80
C SER A 15 -22.04 2.32 -20.11
N ILE A 16 -21.18 2.20 -19.10
CA ILE A 16 -19.84 1.59 -19.23
C ILE A 16 -19.99 0.09 -19.54
N THR A 17 -20.86 -0.61 -18.80
CA THR A 17 -21.12 -2.06 -18.99
C THR A 17 -21.68 -2.37 -20.38
N SER A 18 -22.56 -1.53 -20.89
CA SER A 18 -23.11 -1.66 -22.26
C SER A 18 -22.15 -1.17 -23.35
N GLY A 19 -20.98 -0.64 -22.99
CA GLY A 19 -19.96 -0.16 -23.93
C GLY A 19 -20.32 1.14 -24.67
N GLN A 20 -21.38 1.82 -24.24
CA GLN A 20 -21.85 3.09 -24.85
C GLN A 20 -20.91 4.25 -24.54
N ILE A 21 -20.29 4.23 -23.37
CA ILE A 21 -19.29 5.22 -22.95
C ILE A 21 -18.03 4.51 -22.47
N LYS A 22 -16.87 5.08 -22.82
CA LYS A 22 -15.59 4.65 -22.25
C LYS A 22 -15.22 5.52 -21.05
N VAL A 23 -14.36 4.98 -20.18
CA VAL A 23 -13.77 5.76 -19.08
C VAL A 23 -13.00 6.99 -19.60
N SER A 24 -12.43 6.90 -20.80
CA SER A 24 -11.77 8.03 -21.49
C SER A 24 -12.72 9.18 -21.82
N ASP A 25 -13.99 8.88 -22.11
CA ASP A 25 -14.99 9.88 -22.50
C ASP A 25 -15.46 10.65 -21.26
N LEU A 26 -15.59 9.94 -20.13
CA LEU A 26 -15.78 10.54 -18.80
C LEU A 26 -14.58 11.43 -18.44
N ALA A 27 -13.36 10.93 -18.59
CA ALA A 27 -12.14 11.67 -18.30
C ALA A 27 -12.05 12.98 -19.10
N THR A 28 -12.37 12.95 -20.38
CA THR A 28 -12.41 14.13 -21.26
C THR A 28 -13.50 15.12 -20.83
N THR A 29 -14.70 14.63 -20.51
CA THR A 29 -15.84 15.46 -20.09
C THR A 29 -15.58 16.22 -18.79
N TYR A 30 -14.89 15.58 -17.84
CA TYR A 30 -14.57 16.14 -16.53
C TYR A 30 -13.18 16.79 -16.46
N GLY A 31 -12.38 16.74 -17.53
CA GLY A 31 -11.01 17.24 -17.55
C GLY A 31 -10.10 16.54 -16.52
N LYS A 32 -10.31 15.25 -16.27
CA LYS A 32 -9.53 14.44 -15.31
C LYS A 32 -8.81 13.31 -16.04
N ALA A 33 -7.77 12.74 -15.42
CA ALA A 33 -7.13 11.53 -15.93
C ALA A 33 -8.01 10.29 -15.71
N ASP A 34 -7.94 9.31 -16.61
CA ASP A 34 -8.69 8.04 -16.53
C ASP A 34 -8.53 7.35 -15.16
N ARG A 35 -7.30 7.32 -14.64
CA ARG A 35 -6.98 6.74 -13.32
C ARG A 35 -7.77 7.42 -12.20
N THR A 36 -8.06 8.71 -12.32
CA THR A 36 -8.81 9.47 -11.32
C THR A 36 -10.27 9.07 -11.35
N ILE A 37 -10.87 8.94 -12.53
CA ILE A 37 -12.24 8.42 -12.70
C ILE A 37 -12.35 6.98 -12.17
N GLN A 38 -11.38 6.12 -12.45
CA GLN A 38 -11.34 4.76 -11.92
C GLN A 38 -11.26 4.72 -10.39
N LYS A 39 -10.49 5.63 -9.77
CA LYS A 39 -10.45 5.76 -8.31
C LYS A 39 -11.81 6.18 -7.75
N TYR A 40 -12.54 7.05 -8.44
CA TYR A 40 -13.88 7.47 -8.02
C TYR A 40 -14.86 6.30 -8.06
N ILE A 41 -14.88 5.55 -9.16
CA ILE A 41 -15.71 4.36 -9.29
C ILE A 41 -15.37 3.35 -8.18
N LYS A 42 -14.07 3.14 -7.91
CA LYS A 42 -13.61 2.29 -6.79
C LYS A 42 -14.07 2.79 -5.42
N SER A 43 -14.06 4.11 -5.21
CA SER A 43 -14.49 4.71 -3.93
C SER A 43 -15.98 4.57 -3.65
N LEU A 44 -16.78 4.37 -4.69
CA LEU A 44 -18.21 4.10 -4.62
C LEU A 44 -18.52 2.62 -4.33
N GLY A 45 -17.49 1.78 -4.14
CA GLY A 45 -17.64 0.34 -3.90
C GLY A 45 -17.73 -0.50 -5.18
N TYR A 46 -17.48 0.10 -6.35
CA TYR A 46 -17.49 -0.62 -7.62
C TYR A 46 -16.11 -1.15 -7.98
N ILE A 47 -15.99 -2.46 -8.12
CA ILE A 47 -14.74 -3.15 -8.46
C ILE A 47 -14.78 -3.57 -9.92
N TRP A 48 -13.72 -3.25 -10.66
CA TRP A 48 -13.57 -3.70 -12.05
C TRP A 48 -13.28 -5.21 -12.09
N SER A 49 -14.14 -5.98 -12.75
CA SER A 49 -13.92 -7.38 -13.08
C SER A 49 -13.30 -7.49 -14.48
N PRO A 50 -12.00 -7.84 -14.61
CA PRO A 50 -11.35 -7.97 -15.92
C PRO A 50 -11.90 -9.14 -16.76
N LYS A 51 -12.50 -10.14 -16.11
CA LYS A 51 -13.07 -11.32 -16.77
C LYS A 51 -14.36 -10.99 -17.49
N GLU A 52 -15.22 -10.22 -16.83
CA GLU A 52 -16.54 -9.85 -17.36
C GLU A 52 -16.49 -8.51 -18.11
N LYS A 53 -15.41 -7.73 -17.92
CA LYS A 53 -15.29 -6.34 -18.40
C LYS A 53 -16.42 -5.44 -17.86
N VAL A 54 -16.83 -5.70 -16.62
CA VAL A 54 -17.93 -5.03 -15.92
C VAL A 54 -17.47 -4.52 -14.57
N TYR A 55 -18.04 -3.41 -14.12
CA TYR A 55 -17.92 -2.94 -12.74
C TYR A 55 -18.98 -3.63 -11.86
N LEU A 56 -18.52 -4.36 -10.86
CA LEU A 56 -19.38 -5.06 -9.90
C LEU A 56 -19.50 -4.25 -8.62
N ALA A 57 -20.71 -4.14 -8.08
CA ALA A 57 -21.04 -3.47 -6.82
C ALA A 57 -20.64 -4.30 -5.57
N THR A 58 -19.48 -4.97 -5.61
CA THR A 58 -19.05 -5.95 -4.59
C THR A 58 -18.02 -5.39 -3.62
N GLY A 59 -17.74 -4.09 -3.63
CA GLY A 59 -16.80 -3.48 -2.68
C GLY A 59 -17.41 -3.28 -1.30
N ASP A 60 -16.59 -3.41 -0.25
CA ASP A 60 -16.99 -3.19 1.16
C ASP A 60 -17.53 -1.77 1.44
N SER A 61 -17.31 -0.83 0.50
CA SER A 61 -17.78 0.56 0.56
C SER A 61 -19.00 0.82 -0.34
N TYR A 62 -19.63 -0.23 -0.88
CA TYR A 62 -20.84 -0.05 -1.68
C TYR A 62 -22.00 0.39 -0.79
N ASP A 63 -22.59 1.52 -1.17
CA ASP A 63 -23.79 2.06 -0.55
C ASP A 63 -24.78 2.41 -1.66
N SER A 64 -25.97 1.80 -1.62
CA SER A 64 -27.03 2.00 -2.61
C SER A 64 -27.52 3.44 -2.66
N VAL A 65 -27.30 4.22 -1.60
CA VAL A 65 -27.60 5.66 -1.57
C VAL A 65 -26.75 6.45 -2.58
N ASN A 66 -25.56 5.95 -2.92
CA ASN A 66 -24.69 6.61 -3.88
C ASN A 66 -25.13 6.42 -5.34
N ASP A 67 -25.97 5.44 -5.63
CA ASP A 67 -26.43 5.15 -7.00
C ASP A 67 -27.37 6.23 -7.55
N SER A 68 -28.13 6.88 -6.66
CA SER A 68 -29.04 7.98 -7.02
C SER A 68 -28.34 9.32 -7.13
N LYS A 69 -27.08 9.44 -6.67
CA LYS A 69 -26.33 10.70 -6.74
C LYS A 69 -25.84 10.97 -8.16
N LEU A 70 -25.72 12.25 -8.50
CA LEU A 70 -25.12 12.68 -9.75
C LEU A 70 -23.62 12.37 -9.73
N PHE A 71 -23.11 11.82 -10.83
CA PHE A 71 -21.69 11.49 -10.93
C PHE A 71 -20.81 12.75 -10.81
N THR A 72 -21.30 13.90 -11.27
CA THR A 72 -20.63 15.20 -11.20
C THR A 72 -20.34 15.65 -9.77
N GLU A 73 -21.30 15.55 -8.85
CA GLU A 73 -21.14 15.97 -7.45
C GLU A 73 -20.07 15.15 -6.73
N ILE A 74 -20.00 13.85 -7.07
CA ILE A 74 -18.98 12.93 -6.53
C ILE A 74 -17.60 13.27 -7.10
N VAL A 75 -17.52 13.54 -8.40
CA VAL A 75 -16.25 13.91 -9.08
C VAL A 75 -15.69 15.23 -8.53
N GLU A 76 -16.55 16.20 -8.25
CA GLU A 76 -16.17 17.51 -7.70
C GLU A 76 -15.74 17.41 -6.24
N SER A 77 -16.51 16.71 -5.40
CA SER A 77 -16.20 16.52 -3.98
C SER A 77 -14.87 15.78 -3.79
N TYR A 78 -14.56 14.77 -4.60
CA TYR A 78 -13.29 14.05 -4.52
C TYR A 78 -12.05 14.93 -4.78
N SER A 79 -12.19 15.99 -5.59
CA SER A 79 -11.10 16.94 -5.86
C SER A 79 -10.70 17.75 -4.63
N THR A 80 -11.65 17.97 -3.71
CA THR A 80 -11.41 18.70 -2.45
C THR A 80 -10.71 17.84 -1.40
N VAL A 81 -10.89 16.51 -1.45
CA VAL A 81 -10.27 15.58 -0.50
C VAL A 81 -8.86 15.18 -0.96
N ALA A 82 -8.64 15.05 -2.27
CA ALA A 82 -7.33 14.66 -2.83
C ALA A 82 -6.23 15.73 -2.67
N ASN A 83 -6.60 16.99 -2.38
CA ASN A 83 -5.66 18.07 -2.08
C ASN A 83 -5.36 18.27 -0.59
N LYS A 84 -5.98 17.49 0.31
CA LYS A 84 -5.53 17.41 1.71
C LYS A 84 -4.33 16.46 1.80
N LYS A 85 -3.18 16.93 1.27
CA LYS A 85 -1.89 16.62 1.89
C LYS A 85 -2.04 16.99 3.37
N PRO A 86 -1.64 16.16 4.34
CA PRO A 86 -1.51 16.65 5.71
C PRO A 86 -0.43 17.72 5.71
N THR A 87 -0.85 18.99 5.66
CA THR A 87 -0.01 20.14 5.92
C THR A 87 0.47 19.97 7.36
N LYS A 88 1.74 19.59 7.53
CA LYS A 88 2.46 19.84 8.77
C LYS A 88 2.46 21.36 8.95
N THR A 89 1.49 21.88 9.70
CA THR A 89 1.53 23.25 10.16
C THR A 89 2.66 23.33 11.16
N VAL A 90 3.79 23.85 10.68
CA VAL A 90 4.87 24.35 11.52
C VAL A 90 4.28 25.52 12.29
N THR A 91 3.94 25.28 13.55
CA THR A 91 3.91 26.36 14.54
C THR A 91 5.30 26.40 15.14
N ASN A 92 6.00 27.47 14.79
CA ASN A 92 7.34 27.81 15.26
C ASN A 92 7.46 27.62 16.77
N ASN A 93 8.47 26.87 17.20
CA ASN A 93 9.24 27.20 18.40
C ASN A 93 10.66 26.67 18.22
N SER A 94 11.54 27.62 17.89
CA SER A 94 12.98 27.67 18.16
C SER A 94 13.72 26.34 18.33
N THR A 95 14.56 26.05 17.33
CA THR A 95 15.69 25.13 17.40
C THR A 95 16.57 25.41 18.62
N LYS A 96 16.37 24.64 19.69
CA LYS A 96 17.46 24.26 20.60
C LYS A 96 17.77 22.79 20.32
N ARG A 97 18.91 22.56 19.68
CA ARG A 97 19.59 21.26 19.73
C ARG A 97 19.93 20.99 21.19
N VAL A 98 19.40 19.92 21.75
CA VAL A 98 19.91 19.30 22.98
C VAL A 98 19.91 17.80 22.73
N ASP A 99 21.13 17.27 22.65
CA ASP A 99 21.45 15.87 22.92
C ASP A 99 20.69 15.38 24.16
N GLY A 100 20.04 14.23 24.07
CA GLY A 100 19.52 13.54 25.25
C GLY A 100 18.19 12.85 25.02
N VAL A 101 18.25 11.51 25.04
CA VAL A 101 17.29 10.57 25.64
C VAL A 101 15.90 11.17 25.95
N VAL A 102 14.87 10.75 25.21
CA VAL A 102 13.48 10.87 25.67
C VAL A 102 12.72 9.59 25.31
N ASP A 103 12.69 8.68 26.27
CA ASP A 103 11.53 7.86 26.58
C ASP A 103 10.27 8.75 26.55
N ASN A 104 9.30 8.43 25.68
CA ASN A 104 7.87 8.70 25.86
C ASN A 104 7.12 8.27 24.59
N VAL A 105 6.85 6.97 24.49
CA VAL A 105 5.67 6.52 23.72
C VAL A 105 4.54 6.50 24.73
N ASN A 106 3.62 7.45 24.54
CA ASN A 106 2.44 7.66 25.36
C ASN A 106 1.78 6.33 25.76
N ALA A 107 1.66 6.15 27.07
CA ALA A 107 0.84 5.10 27.67
C ALA A 107 -0.62 5.30 27.21
N THR A 108 -1.05 4.51 26.24
CA THR A 108 -2.47 4.19 26.07
C THR A 108 -2.82 3.10 27.07
N ASP A 109 -3.86 3.33 27.88
CA ASP A 109 -4.38 2.40 28.88
C ASP A 109 -4.48 0.97 28.34
N ILE A 110 -3.62 0.11 28.87
CA ILE A 110 -3.47 -1.32 28.50
C ILE A 110 -4.72 -2.12 28.90
N SER A 111 -5.63 -1.53 29.70
CA SER A 111 -6.87 -2.15 30.20
C SER A 111 -8.03 -2.16 29.20
N SER A 112 -7.93 -1.47 28.06
CA SER A 112 -9.01 -1.36 27.06
C SER A 112 -8.69 -2.02 25.72
N VAL A 113 -7.56 -2.74 25.62
CA VAL A 113 -7.07 -3.30 24.36
C VAL A 113 -7.62 -4.72 24.20
N ASP A 114 -8.53 -4.91 23.24
CA ASP A 114 -9.10 -6.23 22.96
C ASP A 114 -8.03 -7.19 22.39
N SER A 115 -8.31 -8.50 22.46
CA SER A 115 -7.37 -9.52 21.97
C SER A 115 -7.03 -9.34 20.49
N ILE A 116 -7.94 -8.75 19.73
CA ILE A 116 -7.76 -8.40 18.31
C ILE A 116 -6.78 -7.24 18.15
N ASP A 117 -6.94 -6.17 18.93
CA ASP A 117 -6.04 -5.02 18.92
C ASP A 117 -4.63 -5.43 19.33
N LYS A 118 -4.52 -6.35 20.29
CA LYS A 118 -3.24 -6.91 20.68
C LYS A 118 -2.56 -7.67 19.54
N ILE A 119 -3.30 -8.33 18.65
CA ILE A 119 -2.74 -9.01 17.47
C ILE A 119 -2.37 -7.99 16.39
N LEU A 120 -3.23 -7.00 16.12
CA LEU A 120 -2.99 -5.93 15.13
C LEU A 120 -1.80 -5.03 15.49
N PHE A 121 -1.69 -4.65 16.77
CA PHE A 121 -0.65 -3.77 17.28
C PHE A 121 0.53 -4.51 17.90
N SER A 122 0.41 -5.83 18.13
CA SER A 122 1.61 -6.65 18.20
C SER A 122 2.23 -6.54 16.83
N LYS A 123 3.16 -5.59 16.72
CA LYS A 123 4.22 -5.61 15.72
C LYS A 123 4.62 -7.06 15.68
N SER A 124 4.32 -7.75 14.57
CA SER A 124 4.78 -9.11 14.39
C SER A 124 6.23 -9.03 14.84
N VAL A 125 6.59 -9.82 15.85
CA VAL A 125 7.99 -10.14 16.01
C VAL A 125 8.22 -10.90 14.73
N GLU A 126 8.54 -10.14 13.69
CA GLU A 126 8.98 -10.57 12.40
C GLU A 126 10.20 -11.37 12.80
N SER A 127 9.97 -12.65 13.11
CA SER A 127 11.03 -13.60 13.30
C SER A 127 11.79 -13.38 12.02
N GLN A 128 12.96 -12.74 12.12
CA GLN A 128 13.69 -12.27 10.96
C GLN A 128 13.98 -13.51 10.14
N ARG A 129 13.06 -13.88 9.24
CA ARG A 129 13.26 -14.95 8.30
C ARG A 129 14.11 -14.31 7.23
N VAL A 130 15.35 -14.04 7.63
CA VAL A 130 16.44 -13.78 6.72
C VAL A 130 16.49 -15.05 5.90
N GLN A 131 16.01 -14.99 4.66
CA GLN A 131 16.24 -16.06 3.70
C GLN A 131 17.76 -16.12 3.49
N ARG A 132 18.42 -16.91 4.32
CA ARG A 132 19.83 -17.23 4.19
C ARG A 132 19.95 -18.38 3.20
N ALA A 133 21.05 -18.37 2.46
CA ALA A 133 21.34 -19.26 1.35
C ALA A 133 20.72 -20.65 1.54
N TYR A 134 19.85 -21.04 0.61
CA TYR A 134 19.12 -22.31 0.62
C TYR A 134 20.03 -23.54 0.76
N TYR A 135 21.32 -23.37 0.42
CA TYR A 135 22.33 -24.42 0.38
C TYR A 135 23.33 -24.38 1.55
N ILE A 136 23.14 -23.51 2.56
CA ILE A 136 24.02 -23.45 3.73
C ILE A 136 23.29 -24.04 4.94
N ASP A 137 23.89 -25.07 5.53
CA ASP A 137 23.39 -25.68 6.76
C ASP A 137 23.36 -24.69 7.93
N LYS A 138 22.42 -24.89 8.84
CA LYS A 138 22.21 -24.02 10.01
C LYS A 138 23.47 -23.88 10.87
N ASP A 139 24.24 -24.95 11.01
CA ASP A 139 25.46 -24.95 11.81
C ASP A 139 26.56 -24.10 11.16
N ILE A 140 26.72 -24.21 9.83
CA ILE A 140 27.67 -23.40 9.05
C ILE A 140 27.25 -21.93 9.10
N ALA A 141 25.95 -21.64 8.94
CA ALA A 141 25.41 -20.29 9.03
C ALA A 141 25.68 -19.66 10.41
N ARG A 142 25.53 -20.45 11.49
CA ARG A 142 25.83 -20.02 12.86
C ARG A 142 27.30 -19.68 13.04
N ILE A 143 28.22 -20.49 12.51
CA ILE A 143 29.66 -20.23 12.56
C ILE A 143 29.99 -18.92 11.82
N ILE A 144 29.44 -18.72 10.62
CA ILE A 144 29.65 -17.47 9.86
C ILE A 144 29.15 -16.25 10.63
N ASP A 145 28.07 -16.39 11.40
CA ASP A 145 27.51 -15.29 12.18
C ASP A 145 28.33 -14.92 13.42
N THR A 146 29.02 -15.88 14.02
CA THR A 146 29.88 -15.63 15.20
C THR A 146 31.12 -14.79 14.87
N VAL A 147 31.49 -14.70 13.59
CA VAL A 147 32.66 -13.96 13.12
C VAL A 147 32.32 -12.49 12.95
N ASP A 148 33.25 -11.59 13.21
CA ASP A 148 33.03 -10.15 13.02
C ASP A 148 32.73 -9.80 11.56
N ASN A 149 31.80 -8.86 11.34
CA ASN A 149 31.32 -8.47 10.00
C ASN A 149 32.45 -8.12 9.01
N LYS A 150 33.58 -7.57 9.49
CA LYS A 150 34.73 -7.21 8.65
C LYS A 150 35.49 -8.43 8.11
N GLN A 151 35.45 -9.56 8.83
CA GLN A 151 36.19 -10.79 8.48
C GLN A 151 35.30 -11.86 7.84
N LYS A 152 33.96 -11.74 7.91
CA LYS A 152 33.02 -12.71 7.32
C LYS A 152 33.28 -13.00 5.85
N SER A 153 33.43 -11.96 5.02
CA SER A 153 33.68 -12.14 3.59
C SER A 153 35.02 -12.82 3.33
N ASN A 154 36.05 -12.51 4.12
CA ASN A 154 37.37 -13.11 3.95
C ASN A 154 37.33 -14.61 4.28
N LEU A 155 36.68 -14.97 5.40
CA LEU A 155 36.50 -16.36 5.80
C LEU A 155 35.72 -17.17 4.75
N VAL A 156 34.59 -16.64 4.27
CA VAL A 156 33.77 -17.34 3.27
C VAL A 156 34.57 -17.53 1.97
N ASN A 157 35.32 -16.52 1.55
CA ASN A 157 36.12 -16.59 0.32
C ASN A 157 37.28 -17.60 0.44
N GLU A 158 37.99 -17.62 1.57
CA GLU A 158 39.06 -18.59 1.83
C GLU A 158 38.54 -20.03 1.88
N CYS A 159 37.39 -20.25 2.55
CA CYS A 159 36.73 -21.56 2.58
C CYS A 159 36.34 -22.03 1.17
N LEU A 160 35.74 -21.15 0.36
CA LEU A 160 35.37 -21.47 -1.01
C LEU A 160 36.59 -21.72 -1.89
N ARG A 161 37.67 -20.95 -1.72
CA ARG A 161 38.89 -21.08 -2.50
C ARG A 161 39.57 -22.43 -2.26
N ARG A 162 39.71 -22.85 -1.01
CA ARG A 162 40.24 -24.18 -0.67
C ARG A 162 39.41 -25.31 -1.29
N ILE A 163 38.08 -25.21 -1.24
CA ILE A 163 37.19 -26.23 -1.82
C ILE A 163 37.37 -26.27 -3.35
N PHE A 164 37.49 -25.12 -4.01
CA PHE A 164 37.69 -25.08 -5.46
C PHE A 164 39.07 -25.60 -5.88
N GLU A 165 40.13 -25.31 -5.13
CA GLU A 165 41.46 -25.89 -5.35
C GLU A 165 41.44 -27.42 -5.16
N GLU A 166 40.81 -27.93 -4.10
CA GLU A 166 40.69 -29.38 -3.85
C GLU A 166 39.92 -30.10 -4.97
N LYS A 167 38.92 -29.43 -5.55
CA LYS A 167 38.12 -29.95 -6.64
C LYS A 167 38.70 -29.66 -8.03
N GLY A 168 39.84 -28.97 -8.12
CA GLY A 168 40.49 -28.61 -9.38
C GLY A 168 39.70 -27.65 -10.26
N LEU A 169 38.82 -26.83 -9.66
CA LEU A 169 38.11 -25.75 -10.36
C LEU A 169 38.92 -24.45 -10.41
N LEU A 170 40.00 -24.37 -9.61
CA LEU A 170 41.00 -23.31 -9.57
C LEU A 170 42.40 -23.95 -9.59
#